data_AF-A0A7K6YTM0-F1
#
_entry.id   AF-A0A7K6YTM0-F1
#
_cell.length_a   1.000
_cell.length_b   1.000
_cell.length_c   1.000
_cell.angle_alpha   90.00
_cell.angle_beta   90.00
_cell.angle_gamma   90.00
#
_symmetry.space_group_name_H-M   'P 1'
#
loop_
_entity.id
_entity.type
_entity.pdbx_description
1 polymer ?
#
loop_
_entity_poly.entity_id
_entity_poly.type
_entity_poly.pdbx_seq_one_letter_code
_entity_poly.pdbx_strand_id
1 'polypeptide(L)'
;QKSTKGSVVLGYVFRHLNLVEIDYFGLRYCDRSHQTYWLDPAKTLAEHKELINTGPPYTLYFGIKFYAEDPCKLKEEITRYQFFLQVKQDVLQGRLPCPINTAAQLGAYVIQSELGDYDPYKHTAGYVSEYRFVPDQKEELEEAIERIHKTLMGQVPAEAEVNYLGVAKSLEMYGVDLHPVYGENKSEYFLGLTPIGVVVYKNKKQVGKYFWPRITKVHFKETQFELRVLGKDCNETSFFFEARNKITCKHLWKCCVEHHTFFRVPENESNSLSRKFSKFGSIGYKHRYSGRTSLQMTRDPSVQLPRPDQCIERSRSKTYPKRTQQQTGKSFS
;
A
#
# COMPACT_ATOMS: atom_id res chain seq x y z
N GLN A 1 24.20 -10.97 -8.24
CA GLN A 1 25.46 -10.23 -8.53
C GLN A 1 25.16 -8.73 -8.45
N LYS A 2 26.12 -7.87 -8.09
CA LYS A 2 25.85 -6.42 -7.97
C LYS A 2 25.52 -5.74 -9.30
N SER A 3 25.97 -6.31 -10.42
CA SER A 3 25.67 -5.87 -11.79
C SER A 3 24.24 -6.19 -12.26
N THR A 4 23.50 -7.03 -11.53
CA THR A 4 22.13 -7.43 -11.90
C THR A 4 21.19 -6.22 -11.88
N LYS A 5 20.37 -6.05 -12.92
CA LYS A 5 19.32 -5.01 -12.95
C LYS A 5 18.17 -5.33 -12.00
N GLY A 6 17.57 -4.31 -11.40
CA GLY A 6 16.42 -4.46 -10.51
C GLY A 6 15.23 -5.16 -11.18
N SER A 7 15.00 -4.90 -12.47
CA SER A 7 13.99 -5.58 -13.30
C SER A 7 14.18 -7.10 -13.37
N VAL A 8 15.43 -7.58 -13.36
CA VAL A 8 15.71 -9.03 -13.37
C VAL A 8 15.31 -9.65 -12.02
N VAL A 9 15.64 -8.99 -10.91
CA VAL A 9 15.27 -9.44 -9.56
C VAL A 9 13.75 -9.47 -9.38
N LEU A 10 13.07 -8.40 -9.80
CA LEU A 10 11.61 -8.33 -9.83
C LEU A 10 11.01 -9.48 -10.65
N GLY A 11 11.53 -9.71 -11.86
CA GLY A 11 11.07 -10.78 -12.72
C GLY A 11 11.20 -12.18 -12.11
N TYR A 12 12.23 -12.43 -11.29
CA TYR A 12 12.33 -13.69 -10.54
C TYR A 12 11.23 -13.82 -9.49
N VAL A 13 10.96 -12.77 -8.72
CA VAL A 13 9.91 -12.77 -7.68
C VAL A 13 8.53 -12.93 -8.31
N PHE A 14 8.23 -12.21 -9.39
CA PHE A 14 6.95 -12.30 -10.09
C PHE A 14 6.71 -13.70 -10.68
N ARG A 15 7.73 -14.33 -11.28
CA ARG A 15 7.62 -15.71 -11.77
C ARG A 15 7.46 -16.71 -10.64
N HIS A 16 8.16 -16.53 -9.53
CA HIS A 16 8.06 -17.41 -8.37
C HIS A 16 6.65 -17.39 -7.75
N LEU A 17 6.07 -16.20 -7.62
CA LEU A 17 4.68 -16.02 -7.14
C LEU A 17 3.63 -16.24 -8.22
N ASN A 18 4.04 -16.51 -9.47
CA ASN A 18 3.18 -16.64 -10.63
C ASN A 18 2.20 -15.45 -10.80
N LEU A 19 2.67 -14.22 -10.60
CA LEU A 19 1.89 -13.00 -10.74
C LEU A 19 1.88 -12.49 -12.18
N VAL A 20 0.71 -12.16 -12.71
CA VAL A 20 0.57 -11.47 -14.01
C VAL A 20 0.29 -9.98 -13.82
N GLU A 21 -0.48 -9.64 -12.79
CA GLU A 21 -0.84 -8.26 -12.41
C GLU A 21 0.33 -7.52 -11.69
N ILE A 22 1.52 -7.58 -12.29
CA ILE A 22 2.80 -7.22 -11.65
C ILE A 22 3.00 -5.72 -11.39
N ASP A 23 2.30 -4.85 -12.13
CA ASP A 23 2.55 -3.40 -12.10
C ASP A 23 2.16 -2.74 -10.78
N TYR A 24 1.31 -3.38 -9.96
CA TYR A 24 0.98 -2.92 -8.60
C TYR A 24 2.12 -3.11 -7.59
N PHE A 25 3.10 -3.96 -7.91
CA PHE A 25 4.07 -4.45 -6.93
C PHE A 25 5.47 -3.88 -7.17
N GLY A 26 6.29 -3.94 -6.13
CA GLY A 26 7.70 -3.61 -6.19
C GLY A 26 8.50 -4.34 -5.12
N LEU A 27 9.81 -4.12 -5.15
CA LEU A 27 10.71 -4.53 -4.08
C LEU A 27 11.19 -3.27 -3.35
N ARG A 28 11.04 -3.25 -2.04
CA ARG A 28 11.58 -2.19 -1.18
C ARG A 28 12.75 -2.72 -0.36
N TYR A 29 13.62 -1.82 0.07
CA TYR A 29 14.71 -2.12 0.99
C TYR A 29 14.90 -0.97 1.96
N CYS A 30 15.52 -1.25 3.10
CA CYS A 30 15.84 -0.25 4.10
C CYS A 30 17.35 0.01 4.10
N ASP A 31 17.75 1.27 4.31
CA ASP A 31 19.14 1.58 4.64
C ASP A 31 19.44 1.33 6.12
N ARG A 32 20.68 1.64 6.55
CA ARG A 32 21.11 1.50 7.96
C ARG A 32 20.37 2.42 8.93
N SER A 33 19.70 3.45 8.43
CA SER A 33 18.89 4.39 9.20
C SER A 33 17.40 4.04 9.16
N HIS A 34 17.06 2.83 8.68
CA HIS A 34 15.69 2.35 8.49
C HIS A 34 14.85 3.18 7.51
N GLN A 35 15.47 4.03 6.69
CA GLN A 35 14.77 4.73 5.62
C GLN A 35 14.46 3.72 4.51
N THR A 36 13.21 3.69 4.07
CA THR A 36 12.74 2.77 3.03
C THR A 36 12.92 3.39 1.64
N TYR A 37 13.34 2.57 0.68
CA TYR A 37 13.49 2.91 -0.73
C TYR A 37 12.89 1.82 -1.61
N TRP A 38 12.35 2.21 -2.77
CA TRP A 38 11.97 1.28 -3.82
C TRP A 38 13.17 0.93 -4.71
N LEU A 39 13.30 -0.35 -5.06
CA LEU A 39 14.21 -0.83 -6.07
C LEU A 39 13.81 -0.25 -7.43
N ASP A 40 14.77 0.33 -8.14
CA ASP A 40 14.53 0.94 -9.43
C ASP A 40 14.81 -0.12 -10.51
N PRO A 41 13.80 -0.51 -11.30
CA PRO A 41 13.95 -1.61 -12.25
C PRO A 41 14.98 -1.31 -13.36
N ALA A 42 15.24 -0.03 -13.63
CA ALA A 42 16.18 0.41 -14.66
C ALA A 42 17.64 0.38 -14.18
N LYS A 43 17.87 0.41 -12.87
CA LYS A 43 19.20 0.45 -12.26
C LYS A 43 19.71 -0.95 -11.93
N THR A 44 21.03 -1.07 -11.90
CA THR A 44 21.72 -2.23 -11.31
C THR A 44 21.70 -2.16 -9.79
N LEU A 45 21.82 -3.31 -9.11
CA LEU A 45 21.91 -3.35 -7.65
C LEU A 45 23.07 -2.50 -7.11
N ALA A 46 24.19 -2.43 -7.84
CA ALA A 46 25.35 -1.60 -7.49
C ALA A 46 25.03 -0.10 -7.42
N GLU A 47 24.10 0.39 -8.22
CA GLU A 47 23.68 1.80 -8.24
C GLU A 47 22.75 2.16 -7.07
N HIS A 48 22.18 1.15 -6.41
CA HIS A 48 21.46 1.31 -5.14
C HIS A 48 22.45 1.36 -3.98
N LYS A 49 23.21 2.46 -3.89
CA LYS A 49 24.24 2.66 -2.85
C LYS A 49 23.72 2.38 -1.45
N GLU A 50 22.52 2.84 -1.13
CA GLU A 50 21.90 2.61 0.18
C GLU A 50 21.66 1.12 0.49
N LEU A 51 21.32 0.32 -0.52
CA LEU A 51 21.24 -1.15 -0.38
C LEU A 51 22.64 -1.76 -0.26
N ILE A 52 23.59 -1.35 -1.09
CA ILE A 52 24.95 -1.91 -1.05
C ILE A 52 25.63 -1.64 0.30
N ASN A 53 25.36 -0.48 0.88
CA ASN A 53 25.89 -0.04 2.16
C ASN A 53 25.37 -0.88 3.34
N THR A 54 24.22 -1.55 3.26
CA THR A 54 23.77 -2.44 4.35
C THR A 54 24.63 -3.70 4.48
N GLY A 55 25.33 -4.09 3.40
CA GLY A 55 26.12 -5.31 3.34
C GLY A 55 25.25 -6.57 3.13
N PRO A 56 25.86 -7.68 2.70
CA PRO A 56 25.15 -8.94 2.56
C PRO A 56 24.84 -9.58 3.93
N PRO A 57 23.76 -10.37 4.06
CA PRO A 57 22.75 -10.62 3.04
C PRO A 57 21.87 -9.38 2.77
N TYR A 58 21.61 -9.12 1.48
CA TYR A 58 20.75 -8.01 1.08
C TYR A 58 19.28 -8.38 1.25
N THR A 59 18.60 -7.72 2.18
CA THR A 59 17.18 -7.96 2.43
C THR A 59 16.32 -7.04 1.56
N LEU A 60 15.48 -7.66 0.74
CA LEU A 60 14.45 -6.99 -0.07
C LEU A 60 13.07 -7.45 0.41
N TYR A 61 12.11 -6.54 0.43
CA TYR A 61 10.74 -6.83 0.81
C TYR A 61 9.85 -6.64 -0.40
N PHE A 62 9.13 -7.69 -0.77
CA PHE A 62 8.04 -7.59 -1.73
C PHE A 62 6.86 -6.82 -1.11
N GLY A 63 6.22 -5.95 -1.89
CA GLY A 63 5.09 -5.18 -1.40
C GLY A 63 4.38 -4.40 -2.48
N ILE A 64 3.24 -3.81 -2.10
CA ILE A 64 2.42 -3.01 -3.01
C ILE A 64 3.03 -1.62 -3.13
N LYS A 65 3.33 -1.24 -4.37
CA LYS A 65 3.79 0.10 -4.73
C LYS A 65 2.62 1.01 -5.10
N PHE A 66 1.63 0.47 -5.82
CA PHE A 66 0.43 1.21 -6.21
C PHE A 66 -0.79 0.44 -5.72
N TYR A 67 -1.52 0.99 -4.75
CA TYR A 67 -2.75 0.36 -4.29
C TYR A 67 -3.83 0.53 -5.36
N ALA A 68 -4.58 -0.53 -5.66
CA ALA A 68 -5.77 -0.41 -6.49
C ALA A 68 -6.85 0.40 -5.72
N GLU A 69 -7.57 1.27 -6.43
CA GLU A 69 -8.72 2.00 -5.87
C GLU A 69 -9.78 1.03 -5.34
N ASP A 70 -10.07 -0.02 -6.13
CA ASP A 70 -10.93 -1.12 -5.70
C ASP A 70 -10.19 -2.46 -5.84
N PRO A 71 -9.55 -2.95 -4.76
CA PRO A 71 -8.82 -4.22 -4.79
C PRO A 71 -9.73 -5.43 -5.05
N CYS A 72 -11.04 -5.32 -4.85
CA CYS A 72 -11.99 -6.38 -5.17
C CYS A 72 -12.14 -6.60 -6.69
N LYS A 73 -11.74 -5.62 -7.51
CA LYS A 73 -11.80 -5.69 -8.99
C LYS A 73 -10.52 -6.23 -9.64
N LEU A 74 -9.49 -6.53 -8.85
CA LEU A 74 -8.29 -7.21 -9.33
C LEU A 74 -8.69 -8.57 -9.92
N LYS A 75 -8.09 -8.94 -11.05
CA LYS A 75 -8.57 -10.05 -11.87
C LYS A 75 -8.22 -11.40 -11.23
N GLU A 76 -7.00 -11.59 -10.78
CA GLU A 76 -6.53 -12.86 -10.23
C GLU A 76 -6.66 -12.95 -8.71
N GLU A 77 -6.98 -14.15 -8.21
CA GLU A 77 -7.01 -14.42 -6.76
C GLU A 77 -5.65 -14.20 -6.12
N ILE A 78 -4.55 -14.61 -6.78
CA ILE A 78 -3.20 -14.41 -6.24
C ILE A 78 -2.88 -12.93 -6.02
N THR A 79 -3.35 -12.06 -6.91
CA THR A 79 -3.16 -10.61 -6.77
C THR A 79 -3.98 -10.07 -5.61
N ARG A 80 -5.25 -10.48 -5.49
CA ARG A 80 -6.10 -10.14 -4.33
C ARG A 80 -5.48 -10.64 -3.03
N TYR A 81 -4.91 -11.85 -3.02
CA TYR A 81 -4.25 -12.42 -1.86
C TYR A 81 -3.01 -11.62 -1.42
N GLN A 82 -2.16 -11.21 -2.36
CA GLN A 82 -1.03 -10.31 -2.05
C GLN A 82 -1.50 -8.95 -1.53
N PHE A 83 -2.62 -8.43 -2.05
CA PHE A 83 -3.30 -7.25 -1.52
C PHE A 83 -3.76 -7.45 -0.08
N PHE A 84 -4.44 -8.55 0.21
CA PHE A 84 -4.89 -8.92 1.55
C PHE A 84 -3.70 -8.97 2.54
N LEU A 85 -2.59 -9.61 2.18
CA LEU A 85 -1.42 -9.71 3.05
C LEU A 85 -0.81 -8.34 3.39
N GLN A 86 -0.67 -7.45 2.40
CA GLN A 86 -0.13 -6.11 2.63
C GLN A 86 -1.06 -5.27 3.52
N VAL A 87 -2.37 -5.29 3.24
CA VAL A 87 -3.34 -4.49 4.01
C VAL A 87 -3.47 -5.04 5.44
N LYS A 88 -3.44 -6.36 5.62
CA LYS A 88 -3.34 -7.01 6.95
C LYS A 88 -2.14 -6.50 7.73
N GLN A 89 -0.98 -6.40 7.08
CA GLN A 89 0.22 -5.84 7.68
C GLN A 89 0.06 -4.35 8.02
N ASP A 90 -0.59 -3.56 7.16
CA ASP A 90 -0.79 -2.13 7.38
C ASP A 90 -1.70 -1.86 8.60
N VAL A 91 -2.74 -2.67 8.79
CA VAL A 91 -3.60 -2.61 10.00
C VAL A 91 -2.81 -3.01 11.24
N LEU A 92 -2.08 -4.13 11.18
CA LEU A 92 -1.26 -4.62 12.31
C LEU A 92 -0.17 -3.63 12.73
N GLN A 93 0.41 -2.88 11.78
CA GLN A 93 1.44 -1.87 12.05
C GLN A 93 0.86 -0.50 12.43
N GLY A 94 -0.47 -0.33 12.42
CA GLY A 94 -1.12 0.95 12.70
C GLY A 94 -0.98 1.99 11.58
N ARG A 95 -0.51 1.58 10.39
CA ARG A 95 -0.47 2.42 9.18
C ARG A 95 -1.86 2.66 8.62
N LEU A 96 -2.77 1.71 8.84
CA LEU A 96 -4.18 1.80 8.50
C LEU A 96 -5.03 1.76 9.78
N PRO A 97 -5.20 2.90 10.47
CA PRO A 97 -6.01 2.97 11.68
C PRO A 97 -7.45 2.58 11.37
N CYS A 98 -8.03 1.71 12.20
CA CYS A 98 -9.40 1.28 12.07
C CYS A 98 -10.15 1.41 13.42
N PRO A 99 -11.42 1.85 13.42
CA PRO A 99 -12.28 1.77 14.59
C PRO A 99 -12.45 0.32 15.07
N ILE A 100 -12.72 0.12 16.36
CA ILE A 100 -12.82 -1.22 16.97
C ILE A 100 -13.79 -2.16 16.25
N ASN A 101 -14.95 -1.66 15.83
CA ASN A 101 -15.94 -2.46 15.10
C ASN A 101 -15.41 -2.94 13.73
N THR A 102 -14.70 -2.06 13.02
CA THR A 102 -14.05 -2.41 11.75
C THR A 102 -12.88 -3.36 11.98
N ALA A 103 -12.07 -3.13 13.02
CA ALA A 103 -10.99 -4.02 13.41
C ALA A 103 -11.50 -5.44 13.72
N ALA A 104 -12.65 -5.54 14.38
CA ALA A 104 -13.28 -6.82 14.71
C ALA A 104 -13.74 -7.58 13.46
N GLN A 105 -14.37 -6.88 12.51
CA GLN A 105 -14.74 -7.46 11.21
C GLN A 105 -13.51 -7.94 10.44
N LEU A 106 -12.48 -7.10 10.34
CA LEU A 106 -11.23 -7.43 9.66
C LEU A 106 -10.53 -8.63 10.31
N GLY A 107 -10.45 -8.65 11.66
CA GLY A 107 -9.87 -9.77 12.40
C GLY A 107 -10.64 -11.09 12.20
N ALA A 108 -11.97 -11.02 12.15
CA ALA A 108 -12.80 -12.21 11.89
C ALA A 108 -12.57 -12.79 10.49
N TYR A 109 -12.43 -11.95 9.45
CA TYR A 109 -12.07 -12.44 8.12
C TYR A 109 -10.66 -13.06 8.07
N VAL A 110 -9.70 -12.52 8.83
CA VAL A 110 -8.36 -13.14 8.94
C VAL A 110 -8.47 -14.52 9.59
N ILE A 111 -9.22 -14.64 10.68
CA ILE A 111 -9.44 -15.92 11.35
C ILE A 111 -10.15 -16.91 10.42
N GLN A 112 -11.22 -16.51 9.73
CA GLN A 112 -11.94 -17.37 8.79
C GLN A 112 -11.03 -17.83 7.63
N SER A 113 -10.19 -16.93 7.10
CA SER A 113 -9.23 -17.27 6.04
C SER A 113 -8.17 -18.29 6.50
N GLU A 114 -7.68 -18.19 7.74
CA GLU A 114 -6.56 -19.00 8.23
C GLU A 114 -6.99 -20.30 8.96
N LEU A 115 -8.12 -20.27 9.68
CA LEU A 115 -8.62 -21.39 10.47
C LEU A 115 -9.81 -22.10 9.83
N GLY A 116 -10.47 -21.47 8.85
CA GLY A 116 -11.74 -21.93 8.32
C GLY A 116 -12.86 -21.78 9.34
N ASP A 117 -13.95 -22.50 9.09
CA ASP A 117 -15.16 -22.47 9.89
C ASP A 117 -14.95 -22.69 11.40
N TYR A 118 -15.73 -21.96 12.20
CA TYR A 118 -15.77 -22.16 13.65
C TYR A 118 -16.16 -23.61 14.00
N ASP A 119 -15.46 -24.16 15.01
CA ASP A 119 -15.57 -25.55 15.46
C ASP A 119 -15.34 -25.50 16.97
N PRO A 120 -16.36 -25.76 17.81
CA PRO A 120 -16.25 -25.64 19.26
C PRO A 120 -15.22 -26.59 19.88
N TYR A 121 -14.85 -27.67 19.19
CA TYR A 121 -13.85 -28.63 19.68
C TYR A 121 -12.41 -28.18 19.36
N LYS A 122 -12.21 -27.40 18.29
CA LYS A 122 -10.89 -26.87 17.91
C LYS A 122 -10.66 -25.47 18.48
N HIS A 123 -11.68 -24.62 18.40
CA HIS A 123 -11.63 -23.20 18.76
C HIS A 123 -12.04 -23.00 20.22
N THR A 124 -11.18 -23.51 21.11
CA THR A 124 -11.30 -23.34 22.57
C THR A 124 -11.12 -21.88 22.97
N ALA A 125 -11.68 -21.51 24.14
CA ALA A 125 -11.65 -20.14 24.65
C ALA A 125 -10.27 -19.46 24.49
N GLY A 126 -10.28 -18.21 24.03
CA GLY A 126 -9.08 -17.41 23.81
C GLY A 126 -8.26 -17.77 22.58
N TYR A 127 -8.72 -18.63 21.66
CA TYR A 127 -7.97 -18.97 20.42
C TYR A 127 -7.64 -17.73 19.56
N VAL A 128 -8.52 -16.73 19.55
CA VAL A 128 -8.28 -15.45 18.83
C VAL A 128 -7.07 -14.71 19.40
N SER A 129 -6.83 -14.81 20.72
CA SER A 129 -5.71 -14.15 21.39
C SER A 129 -4.34 -14.71 21.01
N GLU A 130 -4.29 -15.82 20.27
CA GLU A 130 -3.04 -16.34 19.70
C GLU A 130 -2.57 -15.49 18.50
N TYR A 131 -3.47 -14.69 17.91
CA TYR A 131 -3.21 -13.88 16.73
C TYR A 131 -3.10 -12.40 17.07
N ARG A 132 -2.45 -11.62 16.19
CA ARG A 132 -2.33 -10.16 16.33
C ARG A 132 -2.89 -9.48 15.10
N PHE A 133 -3.91 -8.64 15.30
CA PHE A 133 -4.62 -7.92 14.23
C PHE A 133 -4.31 -6.42 14.23
N VAL A 134 -4.04 -5.85 15.40
CA VAL A 134 -3.76 -4.42 15.62
C VAL A 134 -2.60 -4.25 16.62
N PRO A 135 -1.90 -3.09 16.65
CA PRO A 135 -0.76 -2.89 17.55
C PRO A 135 -1.07 -3.04 19.04
N ASP A 136 -2.24 -2.57 19.47
CA ASP A 136 -2.65 -2.50 20.88
C ASP A 136 -3.94 -3.31 21.12
N GLN A 137 -3.83 -4.62 20.87
CA GLN A 137 -4.96 -5.54 20.85
C GLN A 137 -5.49 -5.83 22.27
N LYS A 138 -6.79 -5.54 22.47
CA LYS A 138 -7.49 -5.71 23.76
C LYS A 138 -8.42 -6.92 23.74
N GLU A 139 -8.79 -7.41 24.91
CA GLU A 139 -9.64 -8.59 25.08
C GLU A 139 -11.05 -8.36 24.48
N GLU A 140 -11.59 -7.15 24.64
CA GLU A 140 -12.85 -6.73 24.02
C GLU A 140 -12.84 -6.92 22.48
N LEU A 141 -11.71 -6.64 21.82
CA LEU A 141 -11.58 -6.87 20.39
C LEU A 141 -11.52 -8.36 20.06
N GLU A 142 -10.83 -9.16 20.87
CA GLU A 142 -10.72 -10.61 20.69
C GLU A 142 -12.08 -11.29 20.82
N GLU A 143 -12.88 -10.90 21.81
CA GLU A 143 -14.26 -11.37 21.99
C GLU A 143 -15.17 -10.96 20.81
N ALA A 144 -15.03 -9.72 20.34
CA ALA A 144 -15.79 -9.24 19.19
C ALA A 144 -15.44 -10.00 17.90
N ILE A 145 -14.15 -10.30 17.68
CA ILE A 145 -13.68 -11.12 16.56
C ILE A 145 -14.26 -12.53 16.64
N GLU A 146 -14.17 -13.18 17.81
CA GLU A 146 -14.71 -14.53 18.00
C GLU A 146 -16.21 -14.59 17.69
N ARG A 147 -16.97 -13.60 18.16
CA ARG A 147 -18.42 -13.51 17.92
C ARG A 147 -18.75 -13.38 16.44
N ILE A 148 -17.98 -12.58 15.69
CA ILE A 148 -18.18 -12.43 14.23
C ILE A 148 -17.71 -13.68 13.49
N HIS A 149 -16.60 -14.30 13.88
CA HIS A 149 -16.11 -15.53 13.23
C HIS A 149 -17.18 -16.64 13.21
N LYS A 150 -17.92 -16.81 14.32
CA LYS A 150 -19.04 -17.76 14.40
C LYS A 150 -20.15 -17.53 13.37
N THR A 151 -20.24 -16.34 12.78
CA THR A 151 -21.24 -16.00 11.75
C THR A 151 -20.71 -16.13 10.32
N LEU A 152 -19.43 -16.48 10.12
CA LEU A 152 -18.79 -16.57 8.79
C LEU A 152 -18.73 -18.00 8.23
N MET A 153 -19.44 -18.94 8.85
CA MET A 153 -19.49 -20.35 8.46
C MET A 153 -19.81 -20.53 6.97
N GLY A 154 -19.05 -21.39 6.30
CA GLY A 154 -19.18 -21.70 4.87
C GLY A 154 -18.38 -20.77 3.96
N GLN A 155 -17.81 -19.69 4.50
CA GLN A 155 -16.99 -18.77 3.72
C GLN A 155 -15.60 -19.35 3.47
N VAL A 156 -15.22 -19.54 2.20
CA VAL A 156 -13.88 -20.03 1.83
C VAL A 156 -12.82 -18.94 2.00
N PRO A 157 -11.52 -19.29 2.15
CA PRO A 157 -10.47 -18.30 2.39
C PRO A 157 -10.41 -17.16 1.37
N ALA A 158 -10.53 -17.49 0.07
CA ALA A 158 -10.54 -16.49 -1.01
C ALA A 158 -11.68 -15.45 -0.84
N GLU A 159 -12.84 -15.88 -0.37
CA GLU A 159 -13.98 -15.00 -0.14
C GLU A 159 -13.78 -14.15 1.13
N ALA A 160 -13.22 -14.73 2.20
CA ALA A 160 -12.84 -14.00 3.41
C ALA A 160 -11.82 -12.89 3.12
N GLU A 161 -10.81 -13.20 2.30
CA GLU A 161 -9.79 -12.25 1.85
C GLU A 161 -10.37 -11.10 1.01
N VAL A 162 -11.31 -11.40 0.10
CA VAL A 162 -12.00 -10.37 -0.69
C VAL A 162 -12.89 -9.49 0.18
N ASN A 163 -13.63 -10.07 1.13
CA ASN A 163 -14.47 -9.32 2.04
C ASN A 163 -13.65 -8.45 3.01
N TYR A 164 -12.49 -8.93 3.46
CA TYR A 164 -11.50 -8.13 4.19
C TYR A 164 -11.11 -6.89 3.38
N LEU A 165 -10.72 -7.07 2.11
CA LEU A 165 -10.35 -5.98 1.22
C LEU A 165 -11.50 -5.01 0.96
N GLY A 166 -12.72 -5.53 0.83
CA GLY A 166 -13.94 -4.75 0.62
C GLY A 166 -14.26 -3.80 1.79
N VAL A 167 -13.97 -4.23 3.02
CA VAL A 167 -14.06 -3.38 4.22
C VAL A 167 -12.88 -2.41 4.27
N ALA A 168 -11.65 -2.91 4.12
CA ALA A 168 -10.45 -2.11 4.32
C ALA A 168 -10.31 -0.95 3.32
N LYS A 169 -10.76 -1.10 2.07
CA LYS A 169 -10.71 -0.03 1.05
C LYS A 169 -11.51 1.22 1.42
N SER A 170 -12.46 1.11 2.34
CA SER A 170 -13.28 2.22 2.82
C SER A 170 -12.61 3.07 3.91
N LEU A 171 -11.50 2.58 4.49
CA LEU A 171 -10.76 3.29 5.51
C LEU A 171 -10.00 4.48 4.93
N GLU A 172 -10.03 5.61 5.63
CA GLU A 172 -9.47 6.88 5.16
C GLU A 172 -7.98 6.79 4.77
N MET A 173 -7.21 5.97 5.51
CA MET A 173 -5.77 5.81 5.31
C MET A 173 -5.40 4.69 4.34
N TYR A 174 -6.38 4.07 3.66
CA TYR A 174 -6.13 2.97 2.73
C TYR A 174 -5.26 3.42 1.55
N GLY A 175 -4.11 2.76 1.39
CA GLY A 175 -3.16 3.03 0.30
C GLY A 175 -2.55 4.43 0.33
N VAL A 176 -2.61 5.14 1.47
CA VAL A 176 -2.05 6.48 1.61
C VAL A 176 -0.54 6.42 1.89
N ASP A 177 0.26 6.93 0.95
CA ASP A 177 1.69 7.17 1.13
C ASP A 177 1.92 8.59 1.67
N LEU A 178 2.18 8.72 2.98
CA LEU A 178 2.28 10.01 3.69
C LEU A 178 3.69 10.61 3.62
N HIS A 179 3.76 11.87 3.21
CA HIS A 179 4.98 12.66 3.16
C HIS A 179 4.86 13.92 4.04
N PRO A 180 5.69 14.08 5.08
CA PRO A 180 5.67 15.29 5.91
C PRO A 180 6.20 16.49 5.13
N VAL A 181 5.47 17.60 5.19
CA VAL A 181 5.83 18.87 4.55
C VAL A 181 5.41 20.06 5.42
N TYR A 182 5.89 21.24 5.10
CA TYR A 182 5.58 22.49 5.77
C TYR A 182 4.87 23.44 4.81
N GLY A 183 3.79 24.08 5.27
CA GLY A 183 3.15 25.16 4.54
C GLY A 183 3.71 26.52 4.93
N GLU A 184 2.94 27.57 4.64
CA GLU A 184 3.25 28.92 5.11
C GLU A 184 3.38 28.96 6.65
N ASN A 185 4.25 29.85 7.13
CA ASN A 185 4.57 30.03 8.56
C ASN A 185 5.07 28.75 9.26
N LYS A 186 5.69 27.82 8.53
CA LYS A 186 6.21 26.53 9.06
C LYS A 186 5.14 25.65 9.70
N SER A 187 3.88 25.83 9.33
CA SER A 187 2.80 24.91 9.76
C SER A 187 3.04 23.52 9.19
N GLU A 188 3.00 22.49 10.02
CA GLU A 188 3.18 21.10 9.59
C GLU A 188 1.93 20.58 8.87
N TYR A 189 2.15 19.92 7.73
CA TYR A 189 1.16 19.22 6.93
C TYR A 189 1.69 17.84 6.53
N PHE A 190 0.80 16.97 6.09
CA PHE A 190 1.18 15.73 5.40
C PHE A 190 0.49 15.66 4.05
N LEU A 191 1.26 15.37 3.01
CA LEU A 191 0.74 15.03 1.69
C LEU A 191 0.60 13.52 1.58
N GLY A 192 -0.61 13.02 1.42
CA GLY A 192 -0.90 11.63 1.16
C GLY A 192 -1.08 11.38 -0.32
N LEU A 193 -0.22 10.55 -0.93
CA LEU A 193 -0.44 10.06 -2.29
C LEU A 193 -1.38 8.85 -2.20
N THR A 194 -2.45 8.86 -2.98
CA THR A 194 -3.49 7.82 -2.97
C THR A 194 -3.74 7.28 -4.39
N PRO A 195 -4.47 6.17 -4.54
CA PRO A 195 -4.87 5.69 -5.86
C PRO A 195 -5.69 6.71 -6.67
N ILE A 196 -6.41 7.60 -5.97
CA ILE A 196 -7.39 8.52 -6.55
C ILE A 196 -6.79 9.92 -6.82
N GLY A 197 -5.81 10.33 -6.00
CA GLY A 197 -5.27 11.69 -6.03
C GLY A 197 -4.30 11.97 -4.90
N VAL A 198 -4.08 13.26 -4.62
CA VAL A 198 -3.31 13.74 -3.47
C VAL A 198 -4.29 14.24 -2.41
N VAL A 199 -4.14 13.77 -1.18
CA VAL A 199 -4.83 14.30 0.01
C VAL A 199 -3.86 15.13 0.85
N VAL A 200 -4.37 16.15 1.54
CA VAL A 200 -3.60 17.02 2.43
C VAL A 200 -4.16 16.88 3.83
N TYR A 201 -3.32 16.57 4.79
CA TYR A 201 -3.68 16.49 6.21
C TYR A 201 -3.02 17.62 7.00
N LYS A 202 -3.76 18.16 7.97
CA LYS A 202 -3.27 19.07 9.01
C LYS A 202 -3.84 18.61 10.34
N ASN A 203 -3.02 18.49 11.38
CA ASN A 203 -3.47 18.04 12.72
C ASN A 203 -4.31 16.74 12.67
N LYS A 204 -3.86 15.76 11.87
CA LYS A 204 -4.54 14.47 11.64
C LYS A 204 -5.95 14.58 11.02
N LYS A 205 -6.32 15.72 10.46
CA LYS A 205 -7.58 15.93 9.73
C LYS A 205 -7.30 16.19 8.26
N GLN A 206 -8.07 15.56 7.37
CA GLN A 206 -7.99 15.86 5.94
C GLN A 206 -8.52 17.28 5.69
N VAL A 207 -7.68 18.15 5.14
CA VAL A 207 -8.00 19.55 4.81
C VAL A 207 -8.06 19.83 3.31
N GLY A 208 -7.62 18.88 2.48
CA GLY A 208 -7.68 19.01 1.02
C GLY A 208 -7.63 17.65 0.31
N LYS A 209 -8.24 17.59 -0.88
CA LYS A 209 -8.21 16.41 -1.76
C LYS A 209 -8.23 16.84 -3.22
N TYR A 210 -7.23 16.41 -3.98
CA TYR A 210 -7.01 16.79 -5.37
C TYR A 210 -6.89 15.53 -6.24
N PHE A 211 -7.87 15.31 -7.11
CA PHE A 211 -7.92 14.14 -7.99
C PHE A 211 -6.87 14.20 -9.09
N TRP A 212 -6.31 13.04 -9.47
CA TRP A 212 -5.27 12.96 -10.51
C TRP A 212 -5.63 13.68 -11.82
N PRO A 213 -6.86 13.57 -12.38
CA PRO A 213 -7.23 14.26 -13.62
C PRO A 213 -7.15 15.79 -13.54
N ARG A 214 -7.25 16.37 -12.34
CA ARG A 214 -7.22 17.82 -12.09
C ARG A 214 -5.84 18.36 -11.77
N ILE A 215 -4.86 17.50 -11.50
CA ILE A 215 -3.49 17.93 -11.22
C ILE A 215 -2.82 18.22 -12.57
N THR A 216 -2.49 19.48 -12.83
CA THR A 216 -1.93 19.90 -14.13
C THR A 216 -0.42 20.02 -14.10
N LYS A 217 0.20 20.16 -12.93
CA LYS A 217 1.66 20.22 -12.77
C LYS A 217 2.09 19.70 -11.40
N VAL A 218 3.20 18.97 -11.39
CA VAL A 218 3.92 18.57 -10.16
C VAL A 218 5.38 18.94 -10.37
N HIS A 219 5.92 19.80 -9.51
CA HIS A 219 7.28 20.33 -9.68
C HIS A 219 7.97 20.46 -8.32
N PHE A 220 9.30 20.50 -8.33
CA PHE A 220 10.07 20.84 -7.13
C PHE A 220 11.29 21.68 -7.49
N LYS A 221 11.71 22.56 -6.55
CA LYS A 221 12.94 23.35 -6.62
C LYS A 221 13.54 23.43 -5.22
N GLU A 222 14.77 22.94 -5.07
CA GLU A 222 15.42 22.78 -3.76
C GLU A 222 14.53 22.02 -2.76
N THR A 223 14.05 22.68 -1.71
CA THR A 223 13.14 22.13 -0.69
C THR A 223 11.67 22.36 -1.01
N GLN A 224 11.35 23.22 -1.98
CA GLN A 224 9.98 23.60 -2.31
C GLN A 224 9.35 22.64 -3.32
N PHE A 225 8.16 22.13 -2.98
CA PHE A 225 7.28 21.31 -3.80
C PHE A 225 6.07 22.13 -4.25
N GLU A 226 5.78 22.14 -5.56
CA GLU A 226 4.65 22.82 -6.19
C GLU A 226 3.66 21.75 -6.72
N LEU A 227 2.42 21.84 -6.26
CA LEU A 227 1.28 21.09 -6.80
C LEU A 227 0.31 22.07 -7.46
N ARG A 228 0.16 22.00 -8.78
CA ARG A 228 -0.81 22.82 -9.51
C ARG A 228 -2.07 22.02 -9.83
N VAL A 229 -3.21 22.60 -9.52
CA VAL A 229 -4.52 21.96 -9.65
C VAL A 229 -5.47 22.87 -10.42
N LEU A 230 -6.19 22.28 -11.36
CA LEU A 230 -7.30 22.91 -12.08
C LEU A 230 -8.58 22.84 -11.22
N GLY A 231 -9.08 24.00 -10.81
CA GLY A 231 -10.31 24.18 -10.07
C GLY A 231 -11.57 23.84 -10.88
N LYS A 232 -12.72 23.82 -10.21
CA LYS A 232 -14.03 23.62 -10.89
C LYS A 232 -14.40 24.81 -11.79
N ASP A 233 -13.92 25.98 -11.41
CA ASP A 233 -14.00 27.27 -12.08
C ASP A 233 -13.03 27.40 -13.27
N CYS A 234 -12.33 26.32 -13.64
CA CYS A 234 -11.32 26.30 -14.71
C CYS A 234 -10.10 27.21 -14.45
N ASN A 235 -9.92 27.68 -13.22
CA ASN A 235 -8.73 28.42 -12.82
C ASN A 235 -7.66 27.46 -12.28
N GLU A 236 -6.39 27.72 -12.60
CA GLU A 236 -5.28 26.96 -12.04
C GLU A 236 -4.81 27.58 -10.72
N THR A 237 -4.79 26.77 -9.66
CA THR A 237 -4.25 27.16 -8.36
C THR A 237 -2.96 26.38 -8.09
N SER A 238 -1.90 27.08 -7.66
CA SER A 238 -0.64 26.46 -7.27
C SER A 238 -0.52 26.41 -5.74
N PHE A 239 -0.32 25.21 -5.20
CA PHE A 239 -0.06 24.97 -3.79
C PHE A 239 1.43 24.72 -3.58
N PHE A 240 2.03 25.44 -2.65
CA PHE A 240 3.45 25.34 -2.34
C PHE A 240 3.65 24.73 -0.95
N PHE A 241 4.57 23.78 -0.88
CA PHE A 241 4.96 23.11 0.36
C PHE A 241 6.48 23.03 0.44
N GLU A 242 7.03 23.02 1.63
CA GLU A 242 8.46 22.88 1.88
C GLU A 242 8.74 21.52 2.53
N ALA A 243 9.63 20.73 1.95
CA ALA A 243 10.10 19.49 2.55
C ALA A 243 11.34 19.75 3.42
N ARG A 244 11.62 18.84 4.36
CA ARG A 244 12.78 18.95 5.27
C ARG A 244 14.11 19.22 4.56
N ASN A 245 14.34 18.59 3.40
CA ASN A 245 15.54 18.79 2.61
C ASN A 245 15.28 18.46 1.12
N LYS A 246 16.26 18.76 0.26
CA LYS A 246 16.18 18.53 -1.18
C LYS A 246 15.95 17.06 -1.55
N ILE A 247 16.49 16.13 -0.78
CA ILE A 247 16.39 14.69 -1.05
C ILE A 247 14.96 14.22 -0.82
N THR A 248 14.34 14.61 0.31
CA THR A 248 12.95 14.28 0.62
C THR A 248 11.98 14.96 -0.35
N CYS A 249 12.23 16.22 -0.73
CA CYS A 249 11.43 16.93 -1.74
C CYS A 249 11.45 16.22 -3.10
N LYS A 250 12.65 15.85 -3.57
CA LYS A 250 12.84 15.10 -4.81
C LYS A 250 12.18 13.72 -4.75
N HIS A 251 12.23 13.05 -3.61
CA HIS A 251 11.58 11.76 -3.40
C HIS A 251 10.06 11.87 -3.50
N LEU A 252 9.44 12.81 -2.76
CA LEU A 252 8.02 13.13 -2.85
C LEU A 252 7.61 13.44 -4.30
N TRP A 253 8.37 14.30 -4.99
CA TRP A 253 8.12 14.62 -6.39
C TRP A 253 8.15 13.38 -7.28
N LYS A 254 9.16 12.52 -7.13
CA LYS A 254 9.26 11.25 -7.88
C LYS A 254 8.03 10.37 -7.60
N CYS A 255 7.67 10.15 -6.34
CA CYS A 255 6.51 9.34 -5.97
C CYS A 255 5.21 9.92 -6.55
N CYS A 256 5.00 11.24 -6.47
CA CYS A 256 3.80 11.89 -6.99
C CYS A 256 3.71 11.79 -8.52
N VAL A 257 4.82 11.99 -9.24
CA VAL A 257 4.88 11.80 -10.71
C VAL A 257 4.59 10.35 -11.11
N GLU A 258 5.14 9.38 -10.37
CA GLU A 258 4.89 7.96 -10.62
C GLU A 258 3.41 7.60 -10.43
N HIS A 259 2.79 8.00 -9.32
CA HIS A 259 1.37 7.76 -9.04
C HIS A 259 0.48 8.43 -10.09
N HIS A 260 0.72 9.71 -10.36
CA HIS A 260 -0.01 10.45 -11.38
C HIS A 260 0.07 9.76 -12.75
N THR A 261 1.26 9.30 -13.15
CA THR A 261 1.46 8.61 -14.43
C THR A 261 0.72 7.27 -14.46
N PHE A 262 0.82 6.48 -13.38
CA PHE A 262 0.21 5.15 -13.28
C PHE A 262 -1.33 5.21 -13.34
N PHE A 263 -1.96 6.15 -12.62
CA PHE A 263 -3.42 6.23 -12.50
C PHE A 263 -4.09 7.12 -13.56
N ARG A 264 -3.42 8.13 -14.14
CA ARG A 264 -4.07 9.09 -15.05
C ARG A 264 -3.99 8.71 -16.53
N VAL A 265 -2.92 8.09 -17.01
CA VAL A 265 -2.59 8.15 -18.46
C VAL A 265 -3.37 7.12 -19.30
N PRO A 266 -4.27 7.56 -20.21
CA PRO A 266 -4.78 6.72 -21.28
C PRO A 266 -3.75 6.55 -22.40
N GLU A 267 -3.73 5.35 -22.98
CA GLU A 267 -2.68 4.79 -23.85
C GLU A 267 -2.30 5.63 -25.08
N ASN A 268 -3.26 6.36 -25.66
CA ASN A 268 -3.10 7.06 -26.94
C ASN A 268 -2.20 8.31 -26.90
N GLU A 269 -1.76 8.74 -25.72
CA GLU A 269 -0.92 9.94 -25.55
C GLU A 269 0.47 9.60 -24.98
N SER A 270 0.85 8.32 -24.92
CA SER A 270 2.14 7.89 -24.37
C SER A 270 3.36 8.39 -25.19
N ASN A 271 3.26 8.42 -26.52
CA ASN A 271 4.36 8.89 -27.40
C ASN A 271 4.34 10.41 -27.72
N SER A 272 3.18 11.06 -27.54
CA SER A 272 2.96 12.49 -27.75
C SER A 272 3.21 13.29 -26.47
N LEU A 273 2.64 12.85 -25.35
CA LEU A 273 2.81 13.52 -24.07
C LEU A 273 4.01 13.03 -23.27
N SER A 274 4.65 11.88 -23.51
CA SER A 274 5.97 11.65 -22.85
C SER A 274 7.02 12.70 -23.27
N ARG A 275 6.84 13.35 -24.44
CA ARG A 275 7.56 14.55 -24.86
C ARG A 275 7.07 15.83 -24.17
N LYS A 276 5.78 15.97 -23.86
CA LYS A 276 5.24 17.12 -23.07
C LYS A 276 5.49 16.99 -21.56
N PHE A 277 5.49 15.77 -21.00
CA PHE A 277 5.82 15.44 -19.61
C PHE A 277 7.34 15.44 -19.35
N SER A 278 8.17 15.38 -20.40
CA SER A 278 9.56 15.85 -20.30
C SER A 278 9.67 17.34 -19.94
N LYS A 279 8.58 18.14 -20.03
CA LYS A 279 8.49 19.51 -19.49
C LYS A 279 7.89 19.60 -18.07
N PHE A 280 7.50 18.47 -17.45
CA PHE A 280 7.11 18.40 -16.02
C PHE A 280 8.32 18.20 -15.10
N GLY A 281 9.49 17.88 -15.66
CA GLY A 281 10.75 17.95 -14.94
C GLY A 281 11.24 19.38 -14.81
N SER A 282 11.81 19.71 -13.65
CA SER A 282 12.72 20.85 -13.51
C SER A 282 13.76 20.81 -14.63
N ILE A 283 14.14 21.98 -15.18
CA ILE A 283 15.29 22.13 -16.08
C ILE A 283 16.51 21.47 -15.40
N GLY A 284 16.83 20.23 -15.80
CA GLY A 284 17.92 19.42 -15.24
C GLY A 284 17.53 18.04 -14.66
N TYR A 285 16.29 17.82 -14.20
CA TYR A 285 15.87 16.54 -13.60
C TYR A 285 14.73 15.89 -14.39
N LYS A 286 15.08 14.99 -15.32
CA LYS A 286 14.11 14.16 -16.07
C LYS A 286 13.88 12.85 -15.33
N HIS A 287 12.69 12.65 -14.75
CA HIS A 287 12.24 11.34 -14.27
C HIS A 287 11.21 10.78 -15.25
N ARG A 288 11.40 9.53 -15.66
CA ARG A 288 10.46 8.82 -16.53
C ARG A 288 10.02 7.56 -15.82
N TYR A 289 8.72 7.46 -15.54
CA TYR A 289 8.12 6.20 -15.12
C TYR A 289 8.27 5.18 -16.25
N SER A 290 8.76 3.98 -15.92
CA SER A 290 9.12 2.94 -16.90
C SER A 290 8.18 1.72 -16.86
N GLY A 291 7.12 1.74 -16.06
CA GLY A 291 6.12 0.66 -15.97
C GLY A 291 4.90 0.91 -16.86
N ARG A 292 3.96 -0.04 -16.88
CA ARG A 292 2.66 0.13 -17.55
C ARG A 292 1.71 0.94 -16.68
N THR A 293 0.77 1.64 -17.30
CA THR A 293 -0.29 2.35 -16.56
C THR A 293 -1.41 1.38 -16.18
N SER A 294 -2.24 1.73 -15.19
CA SER A 294 -3.40 0.92 -14.77
C SER A 294 -4.36 0.62 -15.95
N LEU A 295 -4.55 1.60 -16.85
CA LEU A 295 -5.37 1.43 -18.05
C LEU A 295 -4.76 0.47 -19.08
N GLN A 296 -3.44 0.56 -19.32
CA GLN A 296 -2.72 -0.36 -20.23
C GLN A 296 -2.82 -1.80 -19.73
N MET A 297 -2.64 -1.98 -18.42
CA MET A 297 -2.74 -3.28 -17.76
C MET A 297 -4.12 -3.93 -17.92
N THR A 298 -5.19 -3.14 -17.88
CA THR A 298 -6.56 -3.67 -18.02
C THR A 298 -6.82 -4.21 -19.44
N ARG A 299 -6.12 -3.67 -20.45
CA ARG A 299 -6.33 -3.91 -21.88
C ARG A 299 -5.25 -4.74 -22.56
N ASP A 300 -4.21 -5.15 -21.85
CA ASP A 300 -3.07 -5.88 -22.41
C ASP A 300 -3.51 -7.24 -22.99
N PRO A 301 -3.47 -7.43 -24.33
CA PRO A 301 -3.90 -8.67 -24.97
C PRO A 301 -2.88 -9.81 -24.81
N SER A 302 -1.63 -9.51 -24.39
CA SER A 302 -0.62 -10.54 -24.11
C SER A 302 -0.89 -11.30 -22.81
N VAL A 303 -1.75 -10.74 -21.97
CA VAL A 303 -2.22 -11.34 -20.72
C VAL A 303 -3.54 -12.07 -21.01
N GLN A 304 -3.46 -13.38 -21.26
CA GLN A 304 -4.64 -14.23 -21.38
C GLN A 304 -5.25 -14.43 -19.99
N LEU A 305 -6.24 -13.60 -19.67
CA LEU A 305 -7.11 -13.76 -18.51
C LEU A 305 -8.55 -13.99 -18.99
N PRO A 306 -9.32 -14.86 -18.33
CA PRO A 306 -8.90 -15.70 -17.20
C PRO A 306 -8.04 -16.89 -17.68
N ARG A 307 -6.99 -17.20 -16.92
CA ARG A 307 -6.29 -18.48 -16.97
C ARG A 307 -6.77 -19.34 -15.78
N PRO A 308 -6.52 -20.67 -15.77
CA PRO A 308 -7.00 -21.53 -14.70
C PRO A 308 -6.61 -21.00 -13.31
N ASP A 309 -7.54 -21.12 -12.36
CA ASP A 309 -7.31 -20.69 -10.99
C ASP A 309 -6.09 -21.42 -10.41
N GLN A 310 -5.24 -20.65 -9.77
CA GLN A 310 -3.99 -21.15 -9.22
C GLN A 310 -4.23 -21.69 -7.81
N CYS A 311 -3.55 -22.78 -7.44
CA CYS A 311 -3.47 -23.17 -6.05
C CYS A 311 -2.58 -22.16 -5.31
N ILE A 312 -3.18 -21.35 -4.44
CA ILE A 312 -2.47 -20.34 -3.65
C ILE A 312 -2.00 -20.97 -2.34
N GLU A 313 -0.69 -21.02 -2.15
CA GLU A 313 -0.09 -21.38 -0.86
C GLU A 313 -0.24 -20.20 0.11
N ARG A 314 -1.16 -20.35 1.07
CA ARG A 314 -1.46 -19.31 2.06
C ARG A 314 -0.47 -19.35 3.21
N SER A 315 0.13 -18.20 3.49
CA SER A 315 0.98 -17.99 4.67
C SER A 315 0.14 -17.83 5.93
N ARG A 316 0.44 -18.63 6.95
CA ARG A 316 -0.18 -18.51 8.28
C ARG A 316 0.42 -17.34 9.05
N SER A 317 -0.41 -16.67 9.85
CA SER A 317 0.05 -15.66 10.80
C SER A 317 0.91 -16.30 11.88
N LYS A 318 1.86 -15.51 12.40
CA LYS A 318 2.61 -15.89 13.60
C LYS A 318 1.66 -15.96 14.78
N THR A 319 1.69 -17.09 15.49
CA THR A 319 0.90 -17.30 16.70
C THR A 319 1.72 -17.02 17.97
N TYR A 320 1.01 -16.71 19.04
CA TYR A 320 1.53 -16.41 20.37
C TYR A 320 0.78 -17.24 21.41
N PRO A 321 1.35 -17.46 22.61
CA PRO A 321 0.62 -18.08 23.70
C PRO A 321 -0.70 -17.35 23.97
N LYS A 322 -1.75 -18.12 24.28
CA LYS A 322 -3.06 -17.59 24.64
C LYS A 322 -2.93 -16.61 25.80
N ARG A 323 -3.73 -15.55 25.75
CA ARG A 323 -3.88 -14.63 26.89
C ARG A 323 -4.53 -15.39 28.04
N THR A 324 -3.86 -15.42 29.19
CA THR A 324 -4.46 -15.93 30.42
C THR A 324 -5.58 -14.99 30.82
N GLN A 325 -6.82 -15.48 30.94
CA GLN A 325 -7.89 -14.71 31.54
C GLN A 325 -7.45 -14.31 32.95
N GLN A 326 -7.32 -13.02 33.22
CA GLN A 326 -7.24 -12.56 34.60
C GLN A 326 -8.61 -12.86 35.21
N GLN A 327 -8.66 -13.86 36.10
CA GLN A 327 -9.80 -14.00 36.98
C GLN A 327 -9.89 -12.68 37.76
N THR A 328 -10.82 -11.81 37.37
CA THR A 328 -11.27 -10.72 38.24
C THR A 328 -11.86 -11.39 39.47
N GLY A 329 -11.04 -11.59 40.48
CA GLY A 329 -11.47 -12.01 41.80
C GLY A 329 -12.44 -10.96 42.30
N LYS A 330 -13.74 -11.23 42.13
CA LYS A 330 -14.77 -10.60 42.95
C LYS A 330 -14.52 -11.12 44.36
N SER A 331 -13.72 -10.39 45.13
CA SER A 331 -13.80 -10.45 46.59
C SER A 331 -15.18 -9.95 46.97
N PHE A 332 -16.13 -10.88 47.14
CA PHE A 332 -17.29 -10.62 47.95
C PHE A 332 -16.78 -10.55 49.39
N SER A 333 -16.71 -9.33 49.92
CA SER A 333 -16.68 -9.05 51.35
C SER A 333 -18.06 -8.60 51.78
#